data_AF-A0A7Z9XTZ7-F1
#
_entry.id   AF-A0A7Z9XTZ7-F1
#
_cell.length_a   1.000
_cell.length_b   1.000
_cell.length_c   1.000
_cell.angle_alpha   90.00
_cell.angle_beta   90.00
_cell.angle_gamma   90.00
#
_symmetry.space_group_name_H-M   'P 1'
#
loop_
_entity.id
_entity.type
_entity.pdbx_description
1 polymer ?
#
loop_
_entity_poly.entity_id
_entity_poly.type
_entity_poly.pdbx_seq_one_letter_code
_entity_poly.pdbx_strand_id
1 'polypeptide(L)'
;MDINGPLKIGVIDSPETPGWELQVSFTDEFKQAPLEVQGEIFQRYVQELVDNINALPEGDRNRDGMAIVYQLCSEMLPYIKEGQIALEETMNVEIARSQAVSITDFLHG
;
A
#
# COMPACT_ATOMS: atom_id res chain seq x y z
N MET A 1 -2.51 -0.87 13.90
CA MET A 1 -1.68 -1.98 13.37
C MET A 1 -0.55 -1.37 12.53
N ASP A 2 0.72 -1.44 12.97
CA ASP A 2 1.85 -0.87 12.21
C ASP A 2 2.20 -1.82 11.06
N ILE A 3 1.84 -1.43 9.83
CA ILE A 3 2.39 -2.09 8.64
C ILE A 3 3.82 -1.56 8.47
N ASN A 4 4.77 -2.16 9.20
CA ASN A 4 6.19 -1.93 8.97
C ASN A 4 6.57 -2.54 7.62
N GLY A 5 6.76 -1.70 6.61
CA GLY A 5 7.08 -2.12 5.25
C GLY A 5 7.91 -1.06 4.51
N PRO A 6 8.24 -1.27 3.23
CA PRO A 6 8.98 -0.31 2.42
C PRO A 6 8.19 0.98 2.10
N LEU A 7 6.94 1.06 2.56
CA LEU A 7 5.95 2.06 2.22
C LEU A 7 5.34 2.68 3.48
N LYS A 8 4.94 3.94 3.36
CA LYS A 8 4.04 4.63 4.27
C LYS A 8 2.81 5.03 3.47
N ILE A 9 1.64 4.64 3.96
CA ILE A 9 0.35 4.94 3.34
C ILE A 9 -0.39 5.92 4.23
N GLY A 10 -0.55 7.15 3.73
CA GLY A 10 -1.47 8.13 4.26
C GLY A 10 -2.80 8.05 3.53
N VAL A 11 -3.88 8.40 4.21
CA VAL A 11 -5.21 8.48 3.60
C VAL A 11 -5.69 9.91 3.76
N ILE A 12 -6.07 10.52 2.63
CA ILE A 12 -6.63 11.86 2.60
C ILE A 12 -8.14 11.69 2.39
N ASP A 13 -8.90 12.09 3.40
CA ASP A 13 -10.35 12.26 3.29
C ASP A 13 -10.62 13.70 2.86
N SER A 14 -10.94 13.89 1.58
CA SER A 14 -11.30 15.20 1.03
C SER A 14 -12.83 15.31 0.96
N PRO A 15 -13.46 16.21 1.72
CA PRO A 15 -14.92 16.36 1.73
C PRO A 15 -15.50 16.85 0.38
N GLU A 16 -14.64 17.34 -0.53
CA GLU A 16 -15.04 17.90 -1.82
C GLU A 16 -15.06 16.87 -2.96
N THR A 17 -14.36 15.74 -2.83
CA THR A 17 -14.24 14.72 -3.89
C THR A 17 -14.82 13.37 -3.44
N PRO A 18 -15.73 12.75 -4.21
CA PRO A 18 -16.24 11.43 -3.86
C PRO A 18 -15.20 10.33 -4.13
N GLY A 19 -14.45 9.95 -3.10
CA GLY A 19 -13.42 8.90 -3.18
C GLY A 19 -12.51 8.93 -1.95
N TRP A 20 -11.47 8.10 -1.96
CA TRP A 20 -10.36 8.19 -1.02
C TRP A 20 -9.09 8.41 -1.82
N GLU A 21 -8.23 9.31 -1.36
CA GLU A 21 -6.91 9.47 -1.95
C GLU A 21 -5.87 8.87 -1.02
N LEU A 22 -5.10 7.90 -1.53
CA LEU A 22 -3.99 7.30 -0.83
C LEU A 22 -2.72 8.07 -1.18
N GLN A 23 -2.06 8.61 -0.16
CA GLN A 23 -0.70 9.09 -0.29
C GLN A 23 0.26 7.95 -0.01
N VAL A 24 1.04 7.56 -1.01
CA VAL A 24 2.02 6.48 -0.92
C VAL A 24 3.41 7.08 -1.03
N SER A 25 4.21 6.89 0.02
CA SER A 25 5.60 7.30 0.05
C SER A 25 6.48 6.14 0.50
N PHE A 26 7.75 6.13 0.09
CA PHE A 26 8.69 5.07 0.46
C PHE A 26 9.51 5.45 1.69
N THR A 27 9.91 4.45 2.48
CA THR A 27 10.81 4.68 3.62
C THR A 27 12.21 5.03 3.13
N ASP A 28 12.95 5.82 3.92
CA ASP A 28 14.33 6.20 3.56
C ASP A 28 15.24 4.97 3.42
N GLU A 29 15.01 3.94 4.24
CA GLU A 29 15.71 2.66 4.18
C GLU A 29 15.50 1.96 2.83
N PHE A 30 14.27 2.00 2.31
CA PHE A 30 13.95 1.43 1.00
C PHE A 30 14.56 2.23 -0.14
N LYS A 31 14.47 3.57 -0.08
CA LYS A 31 15.06 4.47 -1.09
C LYS A 31 16.56 4.29 -1.23
N GLN A 32 17.26 4.10 -0.12
CA GLN A 32 18.72 3.94 -0.08
C GLN A 32 19.20 2.54 -0.46
N ALA A 33 18.32 1.54 -0.49
CA ALA A 33 18.69 0.19 -0.87
C ALA A 33 19.07 0.11 -2.37
N PRO A 34 20.00 -0.77 -2.76
CA PRO A 34 20.26 -1.05 -4.18
C PRO A 34 19.00 -1.55 -4.90
N LEU A 35 18.85 -1.26 -6.20
CA LEU A 35 17.66 -1.62 -6.99
C LEU A 35 17.28 -3.12 -6.88
N GLU A 36 18.27 -4.01 -6.97
CA GLU A 36 18.05 -5.46 -6.81
C GLU A 36 17.46 -5.78 -5.43
N VAL A 37 17.98 -5.15 -4.39
CA VAL A 37 17.52 -5.30 -3.00
C VAL A 37 16.14 -4.66 -2.81
N GLN A 38 15.85 -3.54 -3.45
CA GLN A 38 14.52 -2.92 -3.45
C GLN A 38 13.47 -3.90 -4.01
N GLY A 39 13.78 -4.54 -5.15
CA GLY A 39 12.91 -5.55 -5.74
C GLY A 39 12.62 -6.73 -4.80
N GLU A 40 13.63 -7.21 -4.08
CA GLU A 40 13.50 -8.29 -3.09
C GLU A 40 12.69 -7.87 -1.86
N ILE A 41 12.99 -6.70 -1.28
CA ILE A 41 12.26 -6.15 -0.13
C ILE A 41 10.79 -5.98 -0.49
N PHE A 42 10.50 -5.38 -1.64
CA PHE A 42 9.15 -5.12 -2.08
C PHE A 42 8.38 -6.39 -2.38
N GLN A 43 9.02 -7.38 -3.01
CA GLN A 43 8.41 -8.69 -3.25
C GLN A 43 8.07 -9.41 -1.94
N ARG A 44 8.98 -9.39 -0.96
CA ARG A 44 8.73 -9.98 0.36
C ARG A 44 7.54 -9.30 1.04
N TYR A 45 7.48 -7.98 0.99
CA TYR A 45 6.38 -7.21 1.55
C TYR A 45 5.03 -7.57 0.89
N VAL A 46 4.98 -7.70 -0.44
CA VAL A 46 3.77 -8.17 -1.16
C VAL A 46 3.34 -9.56 -0.67
N GLN A 47 4.29 -10.47 -0.42
CA GLN A 47 3.98 -11.79 0.11
C GLN A 47 3.45 -11.73 1.55
N GLU A 48 4.06 -10.91 2.41
CA GLU A 48 3.61 -10.68 3.79
C GLU A 48 2.18 -10.14 3.83
N LEU A 49 1.80 -9.25 2.91
CA LEU A 49 0.43 -8.77 2.80
C LEU A 49 -0.55 -9.91 2.52
N VAL A 50 -0.23 -10.82 1.59
CA VAL A 50 -1.08 -11.99 1.30
C VAL A 50 -1.22 -12.89 2.52
N ASP A 51 -0.12 -13.16 3.21
CA ASP A 51 -0.12 -14.02 4.40
C ASP A 51 -0.97 -13.40 5.51
N ASN A 52 -0.88 -12.08 5.72
CA ASN A 52 -1.71 -11.34 6.67
C ASN A 52 -3.20 -11.32 6.27
N ILE A 53 -3.53 -11.13 4.98
CA ILE A 53 -4.90 -11.20 4.46
C ILE A 53 -5.51 -12.59 4.70
N ASN A 54 -4.74 -13.65 4.50
CA ASN A 54 -5.18 -15.02 4.69
C ASN A 54 -5.31 -15.41 6.18
N ALA A 55 -4.56 -14.74 7.06
CA ALA A 55 -4.66 -14.94 8.51
C ALA A 55 -5.91 -14.26 9.12
N LEU A 56 -6.49 -13.28 8.43
CA LEU A 56 -7.69 -12.56 8.87
C LEU A 56 -8.97 -13.27 8.41
N PRO A 57 -10.04 -13.26 9.22
CA PRO A 57 -11.30 -13.89 8.85
C PRO A 57 -11.99 -13.17 7.68
N GLU A 58 -12.82 -13.92 6.94
CA GLU A 58 -13.66 -13.32 5.90
C GLU A 58 -14.63 -12.30 6.49
N GLY A 59 -14.75 -11.13 5.85
CA GLY A 59 -15.54 -10.00 6.36
C GLY A 59 -14.81 -9.14 7.41
N ASP A 60 -13.56 -9.46 7.75
CA ASP A 60 -12.71 -8.56 8.53
C ASP A 60 -12.35 -7.32 7.69
N ARG A 61 -12.55 -6.15 8.28
CA ARG A 61 -12.33 -4.87 7.59
C ARG A 61 -10.86 -4.59 7.33
N ASN A 62 -9.99 -5.07 8.23
CA ASN A 62 -8.56 -4.98 8.05
C ASN A 62 -8.10 -5.86 6.88
N ARG A 63 -8.80 -6.97 6.61
CA ARG A 63 -8.57 -7.83 5.45
C ARG A 63 -8.88 -7.11 4.15
N ASP A 64 -10.03 -6.41 4.11
CA ASP A 64 -10.43 -5.63 2.93
C ASP A 64 -9.45 -4.47 2.66
N GLY A 65 -9.06 -3.74 3.71
CA GLY A 65 -8.05 -2.68 3.62
C GLY A 65 -6.69 -3.21 3.13
N MET A 66 -6.20 -4.31 3.71
CA MET A 66 -4.95 -4.96 3.27
C MET A 66 -5.04 -5.48 1.83
N ALA A 67 -6.20 -5.98 1.39
CA ALA A 67 -6.39 -6.45 0.03
C ALA A 67 -6.23 -5.32 -1.01
N ILE A 68 -6.71 -4.12 -0.70
CA ILE A 68 -6.50 -2.93 -1.55
C ILE A 68 -5.01 -2.57 -1.63
N VAL A 69 -4.31 -2.55 -0.47
CA VAL A 69 -2.87 -2.29 -0.43
C VAL A 69 -2.08 -3.35 -1.19
N TYR A 70 -2.45 -4.63 -1.04
CA TYR A 70 -1.84 -5.74 -1.76
C TYR A 70 -2.00 -5.58 -3.28
N GLN A 71 -3.19 -5.23 -3.76
CA GLN A 71 -3.43 -5.02 -5.19
C GLN A 71 -2.52 -3.92 -5.73
N LEU A 72 -2.49 -2.76 -5.05
CA LEU A 72 -1.63 -1.63 -5.42
C LEU A 72 -0.15 -2.03 -5.45
N CYS A 73 0.34 -2.69 -4.40
CA CYS A 73 1.75 -3.11 -4.33
C CYS A 73 2.08 -4.16 -5.39
N SER A 74 1.16 -5.07 -5.70
CA SER A 74 1.34 -6.08 -6.74
C SER A 74 1.46 -5.45 -8.13
N GLU A 75 0.68 -4.41 -8.41
CA GLU A 75 0.76 -3.63 -9.65
C GLU A 75 2.06 -2.83 -9.73
N MET A 76 2.56 -2.30 -8.62
CA MET A 76 3.81 -1.53 -8.57
C MET A 76 5.07 -2.40 -8.67
N LEU A 77 5.04 -3.64 -8.17
CA LEU A 77 6.20 -4.53 -8.08
C LEU A 77 7.04 -4.66 -9.37
N PRO A 78 6.48 -4.88 -10.58
CA PRO A 78 7.30 -4.96 -11.80
C PRO A 78 8.07 -3.66 -12.06
N TYR A 79 7.44 -2.50 -11.86
CA TYR A 79 8.06 -1.20 -12.08
C TYR A 79 9.12 -0.86 -11.02
N ILE A 80 8.94 -1.31 -9.76
CA ILE A 80 9.99 -1.25 -8.73
C ILE A 80 11.20 -2.06 -9.17
N LYS A 81 11.00 -3.30 -9.63
CA LYS A 81 12.10 -4.18 -10.07
C LYS A 81 12.88 -3.62 -11.25
N GLU A 82 12.20 -2.88 -12.13
CA GLU A 82 12.80 -2.24 -13.29
C GLU A 82 13.37 -0.84 -12.99
N GLY A 83 13.21 -0.33 -11.76
CA GLY A 83 13.68 1.00 -11.38
C GLY A 83 12.93 2.14 -12.08
N GLN A 84 11.69 1.89 -12.49
CA GLN A 84 10.86 2.83 -13.25
C GLN A 84 9.99 3.73 -12.37
N ILE A 85 9.94 3.48 -11.05
CA ILE A 85 9.23 4.32 -10.09
C ILE A 85 10.20 5.31 -9.46
N ALA A 86 9.85 6.59 -9.49
CA ALA A 86 10.56 7.64 -8.76
C ALA A 86 10.26 7.55 -7.26
N LEU A 87 11.10 6.82 -6.52
CA LEU A 87 10.88 6.57 -5.08
C LEU A 87 10.91 7.85 -4.22
N GLU A 88 11.50 8.94 -4.72
CA GLU A 88 11.56 10.22 -4.01
C GLU A 88 10.25 11.00 -4.01
N GLU A 89 9.33 10.64 -4.90
CA GLU A 89 8.04 11.30 -5.03
C GLU A 89 6.98 10.58 -4.20
N THR A 90 6.04 11.37 -3.67
CA THR A 90 4.82 10.82 -3.10
C THR A 90 3.82 10.58 -4.22
N MET A 91 3.33 9.35 -4.33
CA MET A 91 2.28 9.00 -5.29
C MET A 91 0.92 9.21 -4.65
N ASN A 92 0.00 9.86 -5.37
CA ASN A 92 -1.39 9.96 -4.96
C ASN A 92 -2.22 8.97 -5.79
N VAL A 93 -2.92 8.06 -5.13
CA VAL A 93 -3.74 7.02 -5.75
C VAL A 93 -5.19 7.25 -5.37
N GLU A 94 -6.04 7.51 -6.36
CA GLU A 94 -7.48 7.64 -6.14
C GLU A 94 -8.14 6.26 -6.09
N ILE A 95 -8.82 5.96 -4.98
CA ILE A 95 -9.67 4.79 -4.82
C ILE A 95 -11.13 5.21 -5.02
N ALA A 96 -11.77 4.70 -6.07
CA ALA A 96 -13.18 4.95 -6.34
C ALA A 96 -14.08 4.39 -5.23
N ARG A 97 -15.15 5.12 -4.86
CA ARG A 97 -16.08 4.75 -3.77
C ARG A 97 -16.68 3.35 -3.87
N SER A 98 -16.74 2.73 -5.05
CA SER A 98 -17.21 1.35 -5.21
C SER A 98 -16.27 0.28 -4.62
N GLN A 99 -14.98 0.59 -4.44
CA GLN A 99 -14.00 -0.23 -3.72
C GLN A 99 -13.79 0.23 -2.27
N ALA A 100 -14.32 1.40 -1.90
CA ALA A 100 -13.88 2.14 -0.74
C ALA A 100 -14.72 1.94 0.53
N VAL A 101 -15.38 0.79 0.65
CA VAL A 101 -16.06 0.43 1.90
C VAL A 101 -14.99 0.03 2.91
N SER A 102 -14.44 1.04 3.58
CA SER A 102 -13.68 1.00 4.83
C SER A 102 -12.15 0.98 4.85
N ILE A 103 -11.54 2.03 4.27
CA ILE A 103 -10.16 2.42 4.57
C ILE A 103 -10.08 3.31 5.84
N THR A 104 -11.07 4.16 6.11
CA THR A 104 -11.08 5.06 7.30
C THR A 104 -11.03 4.29 8.61
N ASP A 105 -11.79 3.20 8.68
CA ASP A 105 -11.91 2.42 9.91
C ASP A 105 -10.70 1.49 10.15
N PHE A 106 -9.81 1.34 9.15
CA PHE A 106 -8.52 0.67 9.29
C PHE A 106 -7.48 1.54 10.02
N LEU A 107 -7.50 2.86 9.79
CA LEU A 107 -6.50 3.80 10.34
C LEU A 107 -6.78 4.24 11.78
N HIS A 108 -8.02 4.12 12.25
CA HIS A 108 -8.42 4.49 13.60
C HIS A 108 -8.52 3.30 14.57
N GLY A 109 -8.02 2.11 14.16
CA GLY A 109 -8.03 0.86 14.93
C GLY A 109 -6.69 0.46 15.58
#